data_AF-A0A0C2YA96-F1
#
_entry.id   AF-A0A0C2YA96-F1
#
_cell.length_a   1.000
_cell.length_b   1.000
_cell.length_c   1.000
_cell.angle_alpha   90.00
_cell.angle_beta   90.00
_cell.angle_gamma   90.00
#
_symmetry.space_group_name_H-M   'P 1'
#
loop_
_entity.id
_entity.type
_entity.pdbx_description
1 polymer ?
#
loop_
_entity_poly.entity_id
_entity_poly.type
_entity_poly.pdbx_seq_one_letter_code
_entity_poly.pdbx_strand_id
1 'polypeptide(L)'
;MASGFSYGGGRARCFAYWQEFQQCYIKSDDPVTCVPQKADYLECLHHQKEIKRMQVIQAVQYEKQRLAAQEQAKEAAEHPPPAS
;
A
#
# COMPACT_ATOMS: atom_id res chain seq x y z
N MET A 1 26.50 -5.11 15.41
CA MET A 1 25.19 -4.57 14.93
C MET A 1 24.65 -5.52 13.88
N ALA A 2 23.56 -6.24 14.16
CA ALA A 2 22.93 -7.17 13.20
C ALA A 2 21.84 -6.47 12.35
N SER A 3 22.09 -5.22 11.95
CA SER A 3 21.11 -4.32 11.30
C SER A 3 20.75 -4.67 9.84
N GLY A 4 20.98 -5.92 9.40
CA GLY A 4 20.72 -6.37 8.04
C GLY A 4 20.38 -7.85 7.87
N PHE A 5 20.29 -8.61 8.95
CA PHE A 5 20.01 -10.05 8.90
C PHE A 5 18.56 -10.34 9.29
N SER A 6 17.91 -11.17 8.48
CA SER A 6 16.59 -11.74 8.77
C SER A 6 16.70 -12.86 9.79
N TYR A 7 15.58 -13.23 10.40
CA TYR A 7 15.48 -14.37 11.33
C TYR A 7 16.03 -15.68 10.73
N GLY A 8 15.94 -15.87 9.42
CA GLY A 8 16.48 -17.02 8.69
C GLY A 8 17.96 -16.91 8.29
N GLY A 9 18.73 -15.95 8.80
CA GLY A 9 20.15 -15.76 8.47
C GLY A 9 20.41 -15.14 7.09
N GLY A 10 19.38 -14.96 6.26
CA GLY A 10 19.44 -14.25 4.99
C GLY A 10 19.36 -12.72 5.13
N ARG A 11 19.36 -12.01 3.99
CA ARG A 11 19.15 -10.56 3.96
C ARG A 11 17.75 -10.19 4.48
N ALA A 12 17.66 -9.13 5.28
CA ALA A 12 16.38 -8.61 5.73
C ALA A 12 15.50 -8.12 4.56
N ARG A 13 14.17 -8.15 4.73
CA ARG A 13 13.17 -7.81 3.69
C ARG A 13 13.44 -6.47 2.99
N CYS A 14 13.81 -5.44 3.75
CA CYS A 14 14.05 -4.09 3.26
C CYS A 14 15.55 -3.74 3.11
N PHE A 15 16.43 -4.75 3.06
CA PHE A 15 17.88 -4.53 3.02
C PHE A 15 18.36 -3.82 1.74
N ALA A 16 17.68 -4.03 0.61
CA ALA A 16 18.01 -3.33 -0.64
C ALA A 16 17.83 -1.81 -0.52
N TYR A 17 16.67 -1.37 -0.04
CA TYR A 17 16.40 0.06 0.19
C TYR A 17 17.31 0.67 1.26
N TRP A 18 17.66 -0.11 2.29
CA TRP A 18 18.67 0.32 3.25
C TRP A 18 20.04 0.54 2.60
N GLN A 19 20.49 -0.37 1.73
CA GLN A 19 21.75 -0.20 1.00
C GLN A 19 21.73 1.04 0.11
N GLU A 20 20.63 1.33 -0.58
CA GLU A 20 20.49 2.52 -1.42
C GLU A 20 20.54 3.82 -0.59
N PHE A 21 19.85 3.84 0.55
CA PHE A 21 19.93 4.96 1.48
C PHE A 21 21.34 5.15 2.02
N GLN A 22 22.01 4.08 2.42
CA GLN A 22 23.41 4.12 2.90
C GLN A 22 24.36 4.62 1.81
N GLN A 23 24.21 4.14 0.57
CA GLN A 23 25.03 4.60 -0.55
C GLN A 23 24.84 6.09 -0.83
N CYS A 24 23.61 6.60 -0.75
CA CYS A 24 23.36 8.03 -0.89
C CYS A 24 24.00 8.80 0.27
N TYR A 25 23.72 8.39 1.51
CA TYR A 25 24.16 9.09 2.71
C TYR A 25 25.69 9.17 2.87
N ILE A 26 26.41 8.14 2.42
CA ILE A 26 27.88 8.11 2.44
C ILE A 26 28.49 9.01 1.36
N LYS A 27 27.77 9.21 0.24
CA LYS A 27 28.27 9.98 -0.92
C LYS A 27 27.87 11.45 -0.89
N SER A 28 26.84 11.82 -0.12
CA SER A 28 26.31 13.19 -0.10
C SER A 28 26.91 14.02 1.03
N ASP A 29 27.26 15.27 0.73
CA ASP A 29 27.69 16.24 1.75
C ASP A 29 26.51 16.75 2.59
N ASP A 30 25.29 16.71 2.02
CA ASP A 30 24.04 17.08 2.69
C ASP A 30 23.13 15.84 2.85
N PRO A 31 22.74 15.45 4.07
CA PRO A 31 21.78 14.38 4.32
C PRO A 31 20.40 14.59 3.68
N VAL A 32 20.00 15.84 3.41
CA VAL A 32 18.68 16.17 2.88
C VAL A 32 18.51 15.66 1.45
N THR A 33 19.59 15.50 0.69
CA THR A 33 19.51 14.97 -0.68
C THR A 33 19.09 13.48 -0.72
N CYS A 34 19.21 12.77 0.41
CA CYS A 34 18.89 11.35 0.53
C CYS A 34 17.50 11.07 1.13
N VAL A 35 16.67 12.10 1.27
CA VAL A 35 15.27 11.97 1.69
C VAL A 35 14.46 10.98 0.84
N PRO A 36 14.58 10.92 -0.51
CA PRO A 36 13.79 9.95 -1.28
C PRO A 36 14.15 8.50 -0.93
N GLN A 37 15.44 8.15 -0.88
CA GLN A 37 15.89 6.80 -0.50
C GLN A 37 15.50 6.46 0.94
N LYS A 38 15.55 7.44 1.85
CA LYS A 38 15.05 7.28 3.22
C LYS A 38 13.55 6.99 3.23
N ALA A 39 12.78 7.70 2.41
CA ALA A 39 11.34 7.53 2.32
C ALA A 39 10.97 6.14 1.81
N ASP A 40 11.71 5.60 0.84
CA ASP A 40 11.49 4.25 0.31
C ASP A 40 11.85 3.16 1.33
N TYR A 41 12.93 3.36 2.10
CA TYR A 41 13.26 2.45 3.20
C TYR A 41 12.18 2.42 4.29
N LEU A 42 11.67 3.60 4.69
CA LEU A 42 10.58 3.70 5.68
C LEU A 42 9.25 3.19 5.14
N GLU A 43 9.00 3.36 3.84
CA GLU A 43 7.83 2.79 3.16
C GLU A 43 7.86 1.27 3.25
N CYS A 44 8.96 0.61 2.88
CA CYS A 44 9.07 -0.86 2.97
C CYS A 44 8.93 -1.41 4.40
N LEU A 45 9.35 -0.63 5.42
CA LEU A 45 9.24 -1.04 6.82
C LEU A 45 7.80 -0.94 7.34
N HIS A 46 7.07 0.12 6.98
CA HIS A 46 5.81 0.47 7.61
C HIS A 46 4.58 0.40 6.70
N HIS A 47 4.78 0.27 5.39
CA HIS A 47 3.76 0.14 4.34
C HIS A 47 2.67 1.22 4.41
N GLN A 48 3.00 2.41 4.91
CA GLN A 48 2.01 3.47 5.18
C GLN A 48 1.28 3.91 3.91
N LYS A 49 2.03 4.10 2.82
CA LYS A 49 1.48 4.52 1.53
C LYS A 49 0.62 3.40 0.93
N GLU A 50 1.10 2.16 1.00
CA GLU A 50 0.37 0.99 0.52
C GLU A 50 -0.95 0.80 1.28
N ILE A 51 -0.93 0.79 2.61
CA ILE A 51 -2.13 0.65 3.46
C ILE A 51 -3.14 1.75 3.15
N LYS A 52 -2.69 3.01 3.08
CA LYS A 52 -3.57 4.13 2.74
C LYS A 52 -4.19 3.98 1.36
N ARG A 53 -3.42 3.55 0.36
CA ARG A 53 -3.92 3.29 -0.99
C ARG A 53 -4.97 2.18 -0.98
N MET A 54 -4.73 1.09 -0.25
CA MET A 54 -5.68 -0.02 -0.13
C MET A 54 -7.00 0.41 0.52
N GLN A 55 -6.94 1.26 1.56
CA GLN A 55 -8.15 1.82 2.19
C GLN A 55 -8.98 2.64 1.21
N VAL A 56 -8.33 3.47 0.38
CA VAL A 56 -9.03 4.27 -0.64
C VAL A 56 -9.69 3.36 -1.68
N ILE A 57 -8.97 2.34 -2.17
CA ILE A 57 -9.51 1.38 -3.15
C ILE A 57 -10.71 0.63 -2.57
N GLN A 58 -10.61 0.15 -1.33
CA GLN A 58 -11.69 -0.56 -0.65
C GLN A 58 -12.92 0.33 -0.46
N ALA A 59 -12.74 1.60 -0.07
CA ALA A 59 -13.83 2.54 0.09
C ALA A 59 -14.59 2.76 -1.23
N VAL A 60 -13.86 3.00 -2.33
CA VAL A 60 -14.44 3.18 -3.67
C VAL A 60 -15.17 1.91 -4.12
N GLN A 61 -14.60 0.73 -3.86
CA GLN A 61 -15.20 -0.54 -4.25
C GLN A 61 -16.49 -0.82 -3.46
N TYR A 62 -16.50 -0.52 -2.17
CA TYR A 62 -17.70 -0.62 -1.33
C TYR A 62 -18.82 0.30 -1.81
N GLU A 63 -18.50 1.55 -2.15
CA GLU A 63 -19.47 2.49 -2.71
C GLU A 63 -20.08 1.97 -4.02
N LYS A 64 -19.25 1.48 -4.95
CA LYS A 64 -19.72 0.87 -6.20
C LYS A 64 -20.65 -0.31 -5.97
N GLN A 65 -20.30 -1.21 -5.04
CA GLN A 65 -21.14 -2.36 -4.69
C GLN A 65 -22.49 -1.91 -4.11
N ARG A 66 -22.52 -0.86 -3.30
CA ARG A 66 -23.76 -0.30 -2.75
C ARG A 66 -24.66 0.28 -3.83
N LEU A 67 -24.09 1.06 -4.76
CA LEU A 67 -24.86 1.63 -5.87
C LEU A 67 -25.42 0.54 -6.77
N ALA A 68 -24.61 -0.46 -7.13
CA ALA A 68 -25.08 -1.61 -7.92
C ALA A 68 -26.20 -2.39 -7.22
N ALA A 69 -26.10 -2.63 -5.91
CA ALA A 69 -27.16 -3.28 -5.15
C ALA A 69 -28.45 -2.45 -5.10
N GLN A 70 -28.35 -1.12 -5.00
CA GLN A 70 -29.51 -0.22 -5.07
C GLN A 70 -30.16 -0.21 -6.45
N GLU A 71 -29.37 -0.22 -7.53
CA GLU A 71 -29.89 -0.32 -8.89
C GLU A 71 -30.61 -1.64 -9.12
N GLN A 72 -30.02 -2.77 -8.72
CA GLN A 72 -30.67 -4.08 -8.78
C GLN A 72 -31.98 -4.14 -7.98
N ALA A 73 -32.00 -3.53 -6.79
CA ALA A 73 -33.22 -3.48 -5.98
C ALA A 73 -34.32 -2.62 -6.62
N LYS A 74 -33.96 -1.52 -7.29
CA LYS A 74 -34.90 -0.68 -8.05
C LYS A 74 -35.44 -1.43 -9.27
N GLU A 75 -34.57 -2.09 -10.03
CA GLU A 75 -34.96 -2.87 -11.21
C GLU A 75 -35.90 -4.02 -10.85
N ALA A 76 -35.62 -4.74 -9.76
CA ALA A 76 -36.48 -5.80 -9.23
C ALA A 76 -37.84 -5.27 -8.73
N ALA A 77 -37.90 -4.03 -8.24
CA ALA A 77 -39.16 -3.39 -7.83
C ALA A 77 -40.00 -2.90 -9.03
N GLU A 78 -39.36 -2.48 -10.12
CA GLU A 78 -40.02 -2.00 -11.34
C GLU A 78 -40.50 -3.14 -12.25
N HIS A 79 -39.81 -4.28 -12.26
CA HIS A 79 -40.19 -5.49 -12.99
C HIS A 79 -40.46 -6.66 -12.02
N PRO A 80 -41.59 -6.64 -11.29
CA PRO A 80 -41.93 -7.74 -10.40
C PRO A 80 -42.08 -9.04 -11.20
N PRO A 81 -41.60 -10.19 -10.68
CA PRO A 81 -41.79 -11.47 -11.34
C PRO A 81 -43.29 -11.77 -11.51
N PRO A 82 -43.70 -12.43 -12.62
CA PRO A 82 -45.10 -12.74 -12.83
C PRO A 82 -45.63 -13.57 -11.66
N ALA A 83 -46.75 -13.12 -11.07
CA ALA A 83 -47.44 -13.87 -10.04
C ALA A 83 -47.96 -15.18 -10.63
N SER A 84 -47.48 -16.31 -10.10
CA SER A 84 -47.96 -17.67 -10.43
C SER A 84 -49.33 -17.96 -9.87
#